data_AF-A0A1G9ISF0-F1
#
_entry.id   AF-A0A1G9ISF0-F1
#
_cell.length_a   1.000
_cell.length_b   1.000
_cell.length_c   1.000
_cell.angle_alpha   90.00
_cell.angle_beta   90.00
_cell.angle_gamma   90.00
#
_symmetry.space_group_name_H-M   'P 1'
#
loop_
_entity.id
_entity.type
_entity.pdbx_description
1 polymer ?
#
loop_
_entity_poly.entity_id
_entity_poly.type
_entity_poly.pdbx_seq_one_letter_code
_entity_poly.pdbx_strand_id
1 'polypeptide(L)' 'MPRYLIVHPRDQKRDDVLIEDPALTLHFDAGWAVLTDTQGVCLAIPSGQGASIQRVDDEEPAPQKE' A
#
# COMPACT_ATOMS: atom_id res chain seq x y z
N MET A 1 -0.22 13.27 4.08
CA MET A 1 0.30 12.22 4.99
C MET A 1 0.24 10.93 4.19
N PRO A 2 1.37 10.23 3.98
CA PRO A 2 1.40 9.07 3.09
C PRO A 2 0.39 8.00 3.51
N ARG A 3 -0.36 7.49 2.53
CA ARG A 3 -1.44 6.53 2.75
C ARG A 3 -1.42 5.49 1.65
N TYR A 4 -1.35 4.21 2.03
CA TYR A 4 -1.35 3.10 1.08
C TYR A 4 -2.52 2.17 1.34
N LEU A 5 -3.28 1.87 0.28
CA LEU A 5 -4.30 0.85 0.24
C LEU A 5 -3.72 -0.42 -0.40
N ILE A 6 -3.76 -1.51 0.35
CA ILE A 6 -3.33 -2.83 -0.07
C ILE A 6 -4.59 -3.64 -0.37
N VAL A 7 -4.79 -3.97 -1.63
CA VAL A 7 -5.93 -4.78 -2.10
C VAL A 7 -5.46 -6.19 -2.35
N HIS A 8 -6.04 -7.15 -1.63
CA HIS A 8 -5.69 -8.56 -1.75
C HIS A 8 -6.56 -9.25 -2.81
N PRO A 9 -6.04 -10.27 -3.53
CA PRO A 9 -6.88 -11.08 -4.41
C PRO A 9 -8.00 -11.75 -3.62
N ARG A 10 -9.21 -11.80 -4.19
CA ARG A 10 -10.40 -12.36 -3.52
C ARG A 10 -10.22 -13.82 -3.09
N ASP A 11 -9.43 -14.60 -3.83
CA ASP A 11 -9.11 -16.00 -3.50
C ASP A 11 -8.30 -16.16 -2.20
N GLN A 12 -7.59 -15.12 -1.73
CA GLN A 12 -6.78 -15.19 -0.52
C GLN A 12 -7.56 -14.97 0.78
N LYS A 13 -8.87 -14.68 0.72
CA LYS A 13 -9.72 -14.41 1.90
C LYS A 13 -9.06 -13.46 2.91
N ARG A 14 -8.31 -12.47 2.41
CA ARG A 14 -7.73 -11.39 3.21
C ARG A 14 -8.48 -10.12 2.91
N ASP A 15 -8.76 -9.36 3.95
CA ASP A 15 -9.34 -8.04 3.82
C ASP A 15 -8.33 -7.06 3.21
N ASP A 16 -8.85 -6.01 2.62
CA ASP A 16 -8.05 -4.88 2.15
C ASP A 16 -7.51 -4.11 3.36
N VAL A 17 -6.28 -3.64 3.26
CA VAL A 17 -5.58 -2.99 4.38
C VAL A 17 -5.23 -1.56 4.00
N LEU A 18 -5.64 -0.61 4.83
CA LEU A 18 -5.24 0.79 4.72
C LEU A 18 -4.17 1.09 5.78
N ILE A 19 -3.01 1.58 5.35
CA ILE A 19 -1.91 1.98 6.23
C ILE A 19 -1.60 3.44 5.98
N GLU A 20 -1.59 4.24 7.06
CA GLU A 20 -1.31 5.67 7.02
C GLU A 20 -0.38 6.02 8.18
N ASP A 21 0.76 6.62 7.85
CA ASP A 21 1.70 7.15 8.85
C ASP A 21 2.50 8.31 8.22
N PRO A 22 2.85 9.39 8.95
CA PRO A 22 3.56 10.54 8.38
C PRO A 22 4.98 10.19 7.90
N ALA A 23 5.58 9.16 8.47
CA ALA A 23 6.90 8.65 8.12
C ALA A 23 6.83 7.35 7.30
N LEU A 24 5.64 6.97 6.80
CA LEU A 24 5.45 5.75 6.02
C LEU A 24 6.21 5.80 4.71
N THR A 25 7.01 4.77 4.46
CA THR A 25 7.82 4.61 3.27
C THR A 25 7.54 3.25 2.65
N LEU A 26 7.39 3.23 1.33
CA LEU A 26 7.28 1.99 0.54
C LEU A 26 8.57 1.78 -0.23
N HIS A 27 9.19 0.62 -0.07
CA HIS A 27 10.34 0.21 -0.86
C HIS A 27 10.19 -1.24 -1.32
N PHE A 28 10.90 -1.60 -2.38
CA PHE A 28 10.89 -2.94 -2.94
C PHE A 28 12.26 -3.57 -2.76
N ASP A 29 12.32 -4.72 -2.09
CA ASP A 29 13.56 -5.45 -1.82
C ASP A 29 13.36 -6.96 -2.02
N ALA A 30 14.30 -7.62 -2.70
CA ALA A 30 14.34 -9.07 -2.89
C ALA A 30 12.99 -9.74 -3.28
N GLY A 31 12.17 -9.07 -4.09
CA GLY A 31 10.85 -9.58 -4.51
C GLY A 31 9.74 -9.35 -3.49
N TRP A 32 9.93 -8.44 -2.54
CA TRP A 32 8.96 -7.98 -1.57
C TRP A 32 8.65 -6.50 -1.75
N ALA A 33 7.41 -6.12 -1.48
CA ALA A 33 7.02 -4.76 -1.19
C ALA A 33 6.96 -4.58 0.31
N VAL A 34 7.76 -3.66 0.86
CA VAL A 34 7.92 -3.45 2.29
C VAL A 34 7.51 -2.03 2.65
N LEU A 35 6.54 -1.91 3.55
CA LEU A 35 6.13 -0.67 4.17
C LEU A 35 6.82 -0.54 5.52
N THR A 36 7.51 0.58 5.72
CA THR A 36 8.26 0.90 6.93
C THR A 36 7.90 2.27 7.48
N ASP A 37 7.88 2.38 8.81
CA ASP A 37 7.74 3.63 9.56
C ASP A 37 8.94 3.84 10.50
N THR A 38 8.83 4.77 11.45
CA THR A 38 9.90 5.06 12.43
C THR A 38 10.18 3.92 13.42
N GLN A 39 9.25 2.97 13.58
CA GLN A 39 9.35 1.81 14.47
C GLN A 39 9.83 0.54 13.75
N GLY A 40 9.82 0.53 12.43
CA GLY A 40 10.34 -0.57 11.62
C GLY A 40 9.38 -1.00 10.52
N VAL A 41 9.31 -2.31 10.25
CA VAL A 41 8.44 -2.88 9.20
C VAL A 41 7.00 -2.92 9.69
N CYS A 42 6.12 -2.20 9.01
CA CYS A 42 4.68 -2.22 9.26
C CYS A 42 4.02 -3.39 8.52
N LEU A 43 4.40 -3.59 7.25
CA LEU A 43 3.84 -4.63 6.39
C LEU A 43 4.86 -5.05 5.32
N ALA A 44 4.96 -6.36 5.06
CA ALA A 44 5.76 -6.89 3.97
C ALA A 44 4.92 -7.86 3.13
N ILE A 45 4.90 -7.65 1.82
CA ILE A 45 4.09 -8.42 0.87
C ILE A 45 5.01 -9.05 -0.18
N PRO A 46 5.00 -10.37 -0.35
CA PRO A 46 5.76 -11.01 -1.41
C PRO A 46 5.11 -10.72 -2.76
N SER A 47 5.92 -10.42 -3.78
CA SER A 47 5.48 -10.12 -5.15
C SER A 47 4.60 -11.22 -5.77
N GLY A 48 4.83 -12.48 -5.40
CA GLY A 48 4.00 -13.62 -5.85
C GLY A 48 2.59 -13.66 -5.25
N GLN A 49 2.28 -12.82 -4.26
CA GLN A 49 0.97 -12.77 -3.62
C GLN A 49 -0.09 -12.06 -4.49
N GLY A 50 0.32 -11.30 -5.51
CA GLY A 50 -0.61 -10.63 -6.43
C GLY A 50 -1.46 -9.52 -5.78
N ALA A 51 -1.06 -9.01 -4.61
CA ALA A 51 -1.72 -7.86 -4.01
C ALA A 51 -1.40 -6.58 -4.80
N SER A 52 -2.38 -5.69 -4.91
CA SER A 52 -2.20 -4.36 -5.47
C SER A 52 -1.90 -3.38 -4.34
N ILE A 53 -0.91 -2.50 -4.54
CA ILE A 53 -0.54 -1.46 -3.57
C ILE A 53 -0.78 -0.11 -4.24
N GLN A 54 -1.71 0.66 -3.70
CA GLN A 54 -2.10 1.96 -4.23
C GLN A 54 -1.78 3.05 -3.21
N ARG A 55 -1.11 4.12 -3.66
CA ARG A 55 -0.95 5.32 -2.85
C ARG A 55 -2.20 6.18 -3.01
N VAL A 56 -2.87 6.50 -1.90
CA VAL A 56 -4.19 7.14 -1.85
C VAL A 56 -4.20 8.43 -1.01
N ASP A 57 -3.02 8.97 -0.70
CA ASP A 57 -2.88 10.31 -0.12
C ASP A 57 -2.82 11.44 -1.17
N ASP A 58 -2.53 11.08 -2.43
CA ASP A 58 -2.69 11.95 -3.59
C ASP A 58 -4.10 11.72 -4.16
N GLU A 59 -5.10 12.32 -3.52
CA GLU A 59 -6.38 12.55 -4.20
C GLU A 59 -6.14 13.62 -5.27
N GLU A 60 -5.63 13.20 -6.43
CA GLU A 60 -5.74 14.02 -7.64
C GLU A 60 -7.24 14.31 -7.81
N PRO A 61 -7.68 15.58 -7.82
CA PRO A 61 -9.09 15.87 -7.98
C PRO A 61 -9.54 15.22 -9.29
N ALA A 62 -10.52 14.31 -9.20
CA ALA A 62 -11.10 13.67 -10.36
C ALA A 62 -11.37 14.77 -11.41
N PRO A 63 -10.93 14.60 -12.68
CA PRO A 63 -11.11 15.65 -13.67
C PRO A 63 -12.60 15.96 -13.76
N GLN A 64 -13.00 17.14 -13.28
CA GLN A 64 -14.37 17.62 -13.43
C GLN A 64 -14.60 17.76 -14.93
N LYS A 65 -15.46 16.89 -15.46
CA LYS A 65 -15.90 16.95 -16.84
C LYS A 65 -16.87 18.13 -16.92
N GLU A 66 -16.46 19.23 -17.57
CA GLU A 66 -17.34 20.32 -18.00
C GLU A 66 -18.46 19.82 -18.94
#